data_AF-A0A8T6HYM8-F1
#
_entry.id   AF-A0A8T6HYM8-F1
#
_cell.length_a   1.000
_cell.length_b   1.000
_cell.length_c   1.000
_cell.angle_alpha   90.00
_cell.angle_beta   90.00
_cell.angle_gamma   90.00
#
_symmetry.space_group_name_H-M   'P 1'
#
loop_
_entity.id
_entity.type
_entity.pdbx_description
1 polymer ?
#
loop_
_entity_poly.entity_id
_entity_poly.type
_entity_poly.pdbx_seq_one_letter_code
_entity_poly.pdbx_strand_id
1 'polypeptide(L)'
;MTVDEAAARAQDIRDATATVAGERIGAANEEPGNWLAHGRTYDEQRHSPLADIDDANVAELGLAWYWDTGDTRGLEATPIVVDGVLFTTGTWSRVYANDGRTGELIWKYDPQVPREWGKYACCDVVNRGVAVWKGKVFVGTLDGRLVALDAGTGEVVWETLTIDRERPYTITGAPRVVNDLVVIGNGGGEYGVRGYVTAYDSETGDERWRFWTVPGDPSKPFENPAMELAAKTWSGGNWWEVGGGGTAWDSMAFDPELNLLYVGVGNGTPWNRDIRSPGGGDNLFLASIVALNADTGTLVWHYQTTPGETWDYTATQHMILADIEIDGTLRKVIMQAPKNGFFYVLDRTDGRFISAEPYVPVNWATHIDYDTGRPVEIPEARHPNDTALVFPSAHGGHNWHPMAYNPATGYVYIPAIEMAFPYARKQDFEYLPGAFNSGIDLTPLLPPKTVEERAAMFASMKGHLAAWDPVEQKEAWRVQHPGTWNGGILTTAGNLVFQG
;
A
#
# COMPACT_ATOMS: atom_id res chain seq x y z
N MET A 1 -32.30 20.37 8.56
CA MET A 1 -32.41 20.22 7.10
C MET A 1 -33.77 19.63 6.77
N THR A 2 -34.53 20.27 5.89
CA THR A 2 -35.77 19.69 5.34
C THR A 2 -35.44 18.57 4.35
N VAL A 3 -36.43 17.74 3.98
CA VAL A 3 -36.23 16.68 2.96
C VAL A 3 -35.79 17.28 1.61
N ASP A 4 -36.35 18.43 1.25
CA ASP A 4 -36.02 19.13 -0.01
C ASP A 4 -34.60 19.70 0.00
N GLU A 5 -34.14 20.23 1.13
CA GLU A 5 -32.74 20.70 1.29
C GLU A 5 -31.74 19.53 1.22
N ALA A 6 -32.08 18.38 1.79
CA ALA A 6 -31.25 17.18 1.73
C ALA A 6 -31.11 16.65 0.30
N ALA A 7 -32.22 16.63 -0.45
CA ALA A 7 -32.25 16.21 -1.84
C ALA A 7 -31.47 17.18 -2.74
N ALA A 8 -31.60 18.49 -2.52
CA ALA A 8 -30.83 19.50 -3.23
C ALA A 8 -29.33 19.34 -2.99
N ARG A 9 -28.91 19.21 -1.72
CA ARG A 9 -27.51 18.98 -1.38
C ARG A 9 -26.96 17.69 -2.01
N ALA A 10 -27.73 16.61 -1.99
CA ALA A 10 -27.32 15.37 -2.64
C ALA A 10 -27.12 15.55 -4.14
N GLN A 11 -27.98 16.33 -4.81
CA GLN A 11 -27.81 16.64 -6.23
C GLN A 11 -26.56 17.48 -6.50
N ASP A 12 -26.30 18.52 -5.67
CA ASP A 12 -25.09 19.34 -5.81
C ASP A 12 -23.81 18.50 -5.70
N ILE A 13 -23.78 17.53 -4.77
CA ILE A 13 -22.65 16.62 -4.60
C ILE A 13 -22.50 15.69 -5.81
N ARG A 14 -23.61 15.18 -6.38
CA ARG A 14 -23.56 14.37 -7.61
C ARG A 14 -22.99 15.19 -8.76
N ASP A 15 -23.44 16.42 -8.94
CA ASP A 15 -22.99 17.28 -10.03
C ASP A 15 -21.49 17.61 -9.89
N ALA A 16 -21.03 17.91 -8.66
CA ALA A 16 -19.61 18.12 -8.35
C ALA A 16 -18.74 16.89 -8.65
N THR A 17 -19.24 15.70 -8.33
CA THR A 17 -18.47 14.45 -8.47
C THR A 17 -18.65 13.76 -9.83
N ALA A 18 -19.63 14.16 -10.63
CA ALA A 18 -19.92 13.57 -11.95
C ALA A 18 -18.78 13.74 -12.95
N THR A 19 -17.99 14.80 -12.81
CA THR A 19 -16.85 15.12 -13.70
C THR A 19 -15.53 14.52 -13.22
N VAL A 20 -15.50 13.85 -12.06
CA VAL A 20 -14.30 13.13 -11.60
C VAL A 20 -14.10 11.92 -12.50
N ALA A 21 -13.19 12.08 -13.45
CA ALA A 21 -12.80 11.10 -14.45
C ALA A 21 -11.32 11.29 -14.81
N GLY A 22 -10.80 10.46 -15.72
CA GLY A 22 -9.36 10.37 -16.01
C GLY A 22 -8.71 11.70 -16.38
N GLU A 23 -9.38 12.49 -17.22
CA GLU A 23 -8.90 13.83 -17.62
C GLU A 23 -8.81 14.79 -16.43
N ARG A 24 -9.85 14.85 -15.58
CA ARG A 24 -9.87 15.74 -14.40
C ARG A 24 -8.81 15.37 -13.37
N ILE A 25 -8.61 14.06 -13.11
CA ILE A 25 -7.54 13.60 -12.21
C ILE A 25 -6.16 13.87 -12.81
N GLY A 26 -5.98 13.63 -14.12
CA GLY A 26 -4.73 13.95 -14.83
C GLY A 26 -4.40 15.44 -14.82
N ALA A 27 -5.42 16.30 -14.77
CA ALA A 27 -5.31 17.75 -14.68
C ALA A 27 -5.43 18.29 -13.24
N ALA A 28 -5.28 17.48 -12.19
CA ALA A 28 -5.52 17.91 -10.80
C ALA A 28 -4.63 19.07 -10.32
N ASN A 29 -3.55 19.43 -11.04
CA ASN A 29 -2.78 20.65 -10.79
C ASN A 29 -3.52 21.94 -11.17
N GLU A 30 -4.50 21.87 -12.07
CA GLU A 30 -5.36 22.99 -12.46
C GLU A 30 -6.46 23.27 -11.43
N GLU A 31 -6.75 22.30 -10.56
CA GLU A 31 -7.71 22.38 -9.47
C GLU A 31 -7.04 22.06 -8.12
N PRO A 32 -6.01 22.81 -7.68
CA PRO A 32 -5.19 22.43 -6.53
C PRO A 32 -5.94 22.46 -5.19
N GLY A 33 -7.14 23.06 -5.15
CA GLY A 33 -8.06 23.00 -4.00
C GLY A 33 -8.76 21.64 -3.82
N ASN A 34 -8.68 20.75 -4.81
CA ASN A 34 -9.25 19.41 -4.78
C ASN A 34 -8.16 18.35 -4.53
N TRP A 35 -8.57 17.22 -3.94
CA TRP A 35 -7.76 16.01 -3.78
C TRP A 35 -8.55 14.84 -4.36
N LEU A 36 -8.40 14.62 -5.67
CA LEU A 36 -9.35 13.80 -6.46
C LEU A 36 -9.04 12.30 -6.46
N ALA A 37 -7.80 11.91 -6.16
CA ALA A 37 -7.36 10.52 -6.09
C ALA A 37 -6.63 10.25 -4.77
N HIS A 38 -6.40 8.97 -4.43
CA HIS A 38 -5.83 8.59 -3.13
C HIS A 38 -4.47 9.30 -2.85
N GLY A 39 -3.55 9.30 -3.81
CA GLY A 39 -2.29 10.06 -3.76
C GLY A 39 -2.36 11.49 -4.31
N ARG A 40 -3.56 12.10 -4.34
CA ARG A 40 -3.96 13.34 -5.04
C ARG A 40 -4.02 13.21 -6.56
N THR A 41 -2.93 12.72 -7.15
CA THR A 41 -2.70 12.54 -8.59
C THR A 41 -2.41 11.07 -8.88
N TYR A 42 -2.43 10.67 -10.17
CA TYR A 42 -2.12 9.29 -10.58
C TYR A 42 -0.66 8.89 -10.35
N ASP A 43 0.25 9.86 -10.36
CA ASP A 43 1.66 9.70 -9.99
C ASP A 43 1.89 9.53 -8.49
N GLU A 44 0.84 9.70 -7.67
CA GLU A 44 0.84 9.48 -6.23
C GLU A 44 1.92 10.29 -5.48
N GLN A 45 2.37 11.43 -6.01
CA GLN A 45 3.42 12.23 -5.37
C GLN A 45 3.02 12.81 -4.00
N ARG A 46 1.71 12.95 -3.73
CA ARG A 46 1.17 13.60 -2.52
C ARG A 46 1.76 15.00 -2.29
N HIS A 47 2.03 15.69 -3.39
CA HIS A 47 2.45 17.08 -3.41
C HIS A 47 1.27 17.98 -3.74
N SER A 48 0.93 18.93 -2.86
CA SER A 48 -0.07 19.95 -3.14
C SER A 48 0.57 21.22 -3.71
N PRO A 49 0.09 21.75 -4.86
CA PRO A 49 0.54 23.04 -5.38
C PRO A 49 0.11 24.25 -4.54
N LEU A 50 -0.73 24.06 -3.51
CA LEU A 50 -1.17 25.15 -2.63
C LEU A 50 -0.02 25.68 -1.78
N ALA A 51 -0.01 27.00 -1.57
CA ALA A 51 1.03 27.71 -0.82
C ALA A 51 0.48 28.84 0.08
N ASP A 52 -0.84 28.91 0.29
CA ASP A 52 -1.42 29.90 1.22
C ASP A 52 -0.91 29.69 2.66
N ILE A 53 -0.59 28.44 3.02
CA ILE A 53 0.16 28.07 4.22
C ILE A 53 1.59 27.74 3.77
N ASP A 54 2.56 28.45 4.32
CA ASP A 54 3.98 28.36 3.97
C ASP A 54 4.91 28.41 5.20
N ASP A 55 6.21 28.31 4.98
CA ASP A 55 7.23 28.36 6.04
C ASP A 55 7.33 29.72 6.77
N ALA A 56 6.71 30.77 6.24
CA ALA A 56 6.62 32.08 6.87
C ALA A 56 5.43 32.20 7.84
N ASN A 57 4.30 31.52 7.56
CA ASN A 57 3.06 31.68 8.32
C ASN A 57 2.54 30.41 9.00
N VAL A 58 3.15 29.24 8.80
CA VAL A 58 2.68 27.96 9.40
C VAL A 58 2.58 28.00 10.93
N ALA A 59 3.35 28.86 11.59
CA ALA A 59 3.27 29.06 13.04
C ALA A 59 1.93 29.67 13.51
N GLU A 60 1.14 30.26 12.60
CA GLU A 60 -0.21 30.79 12.88
C GLU A 60 -1.31 29.74 12.69
N LEU A 61 -0.97 28.55 12.18
CA LEU A 61 -1.93 27.48 11.92
C LEU A 61 -2.64 27.03 13.21
N GLY A 62 -3.96 26.87 13.13
CA GLY A 62 -4.79 26.41 14.23
C GLY A 62 -5.90 25.48 13.77
N LEU A 63 -6.45 24.70 14.70
CA LEU A 63 -7.56 23.79 14.44
C LEU A 63 -8.81 24.60 14.04
N ALA A 64 -9.27 24.42 12.79
CA ALA A 64 -10.48 25.09 12.28
C ALA A 64 -11.76 24.38 12.74
N TRP A 65 -11.80 23.06 12.61
CA TRP A 65 -12.89 22.19 13.07
C TRP A 65 -12.37 20.77 13.30
N TYR A 66 -13.12 19.98 14.06
CA TYR A 66 -12.91 18.54 14.20
C TYR A 66 -14.26 17.83 14.21
N TRP A 67 -14.27 16.55 13.83
CA TRP A 67 -15.46 15.71 13.87
C TRP A 67 -15.11 14.36 14.52
N ASP A 68 -15.89 13.96 15.51
CA ASP A 68 -15.71 12.69 16.21
C ASP A 68 -16.28 11.53 15.39
N THR A 69 -15.40 10.67 14.87
CA THR A 69 -15.76 9.47 14.11
C THR A 69 -16.50 8.42 14.95
N GLY A 70 -16.32 8.47 16.27
CA GLY A 70 -16.75 7.43 17.22
C GLY A 70 -15.91 6.14 17.13
N ASP A 71 -14.77 6.19 16.44
CA ASP A 71 -13.84 5.07 16.31
C ASP A 71 -12.84 4.98 17.48
N THR A 72 -12.45 3.76 17.81
CA THR A 72 -11.50 3.45 18.91
C THR A 72 -10.38 2.51 18.48
N ARG A 73 -10.21 2.34 17.16
CA ARG A 73 -9.19 1.51 16.51
C ARG A 73 -8.44 2.35 15.47
N GLY A 74 -7.46 1.77 14.76
CA GLY A 74 -6.64 2.50 13.79
C GLY A 74 -7.44 3.24 12.72
N LEU A 75 -7.06 4.49 12.43
CA LEU A 75 -7.59 5.30 11.35
C LEU A 75 -6.46 5.56 10.34
N GLU A 76 -6.58 4.95 9.15
CA GLU A 76 -5.52 4.96 8.13
C GLU A 76 -5.94 5.71 6.85
N ALA A 77 -7.12 6.31 6.85
CA ALA A 77 -7.73 6.86 5.64
C ALA A 77 -6.99 8.11 5.13
N THR A 78 -6.69 8.14 3.82
CA THR A 78 -6.47 9.41 3.12
C THR A 78 -7.83 9.95 2.66
N PRO A 79 -8.27 11.13 3.13
CA PRO A 79 -9.51 11.74 2.64
C PRO A 79 -9.43 12.14 1.17
N ILE A 80 -10.55 12.03 0.45
CA ILE A 80 -10.75 12.57 -0.89
C ILE A 80 -11.59 13.85 -0.77
N VAL A 81 -11.18 14.92 -1.45
CA VAL A 81 -11.89 16.21 -1.42
C VAL A 81 -12.29 16.60 -2.83
N VAL A 82 -13.60 16.76 -3.06
CA VAL A 82 -14.18 17.18 -4.35
C VAL A 82 -15.15 18.33 -4.12
N ASP A 83 -14.79 19.51 -4.61
CA ASP A 83 -15.60 20.74 -4.61
C ASP A 83 -16.26 21.05 -3.26
N GLY A 84 -15.46 20.93 -2.19
CA GLY A 84 -15.88 21.21 -0.82
C GLY A 84 -16.51 20.05 -0.06
N VAL A 85 -16.63 18.87 -0.66
CA VAL A 85 -17.09 17.64 0.00
C VAL A 85 -15.90 16.77 0.34
N LEU A 86 -15.79 16.34 1.59
CA LEU A 86 -14.74 15.44 2.07
C LEU A 86 -15.31 14.03 2.24
N PHE A 87 -14.73 13.06 1.54
CA PHE A 87 -15.04 11.63 1.67
C PHE A 87 -13.89 10.92 2.39
N THR A 88 -14.21 10.19 3.44
CA THR A 88 -13.21 9.44 4.22
C THR A 88 -13.79 8.14 4.76
N THR A 89 -12.94 7.31 5.36
CA THR A 89 -13.35 6.08 6.02
C THR A 89 -12.90 6.02 7.47
N GLY A 90 -13.57 5.18 8.23
CA GLY A 90 -13.17 4.81 9.58
C GLY A 90 -13.03 3.30 9.72
N THR A 91 -13.08 2.84 10.96
CA THR A 91 -12.86 1.42 11.26
C THR A 91 -14.02 0.57 10.74
N TRP A 92 -13.74 -0.68 10.38
CA TRP A 92 -14.70 -1.60 9.78
C TRP A 92 -15.28 -1.12 8.45
N SER A 93 -14.50 -0.36 7.68
CA SER A 93 -14.84 0.10 6.33
C SER A 93 -16.08 0.99 6.26
N ARG A 94 -16.42 1.67 7.36
CA ARG A 94 -17.45 2.71 7.35
C ARG A 94 -16.99 3.89 6.51
N VAL A 95 -17.89 4.45 5.71
CA VAL A 95 -17.63 5.61 4.85
C VAL A 95 -18.42 6.81 5.37
N TYR A 96 -17.80 7.98 5.31
CA TYR A 96 -18.38 9.24 5.74
C TYR A 96 -18.18 10.28 4.65
N ALA A 97 -19.22 11.08 4.40
CA ALA A 97 -19.10 12.34 3.67
C ALA A 97 -19.36 13.49 4.63
N ASN A 98 -18.46 14.46 4.65
CA ASN A 98 -18.51 15.64 5.50
C ASN A 98 -18.43 16.91 4.63
N ASP A 99 -19.01 17.98 5.15
CA ASP A 99 -18.74 19.31 4.63
C ASP A 99 -17.27 19.68 4.89
N GLY A 100 -16.49 19.95 3.85
CA GLY A 100 -15.06 20.25 3.98
C GLY A 100 -14.77 21.57 4.70
N ARG A 101 -15.75 22.48 4.78
CA ARG A 101 -15.60 23.77 5.47
C ARG A 101 -15.98 23.67 6.94
N THR A 102 -17.04 22.96 7.27
CA THR A 102 -17.59 22.95 8.64
C THR A 102 -17.31 21.66 9.42
N GLY A 103 -16.95 20.58 8.72
CA GLY A 103 -16.83 19.24 9.29
C GLY A 103 -18.16 18.52 9.51
N GLU A 104 -19.30 19.17 9.23
CA GLU A 104 -20.62 18.61 9.44
C GLU A 104 -20.81 17.32 8.63
N LEU A 105 -21.25 16.25 9.29
CA LEU A 105 -21.56 14.99 8.63
C LEU A 105 -22.77 15.16 7.69
N ILE A 106 -22.58 14.83 6.42
CA ILE A 106 -23.60 14.86 5.37
C ILE A 106 -24.35 13.53 5.37
N TRP A 107 -23.61 12.44 5.17
CA TRP A 107 -24.14 11.08 5.19
C TRP A 107 -23.07 10.11 5.70
N LYS A 108 -23.54 8.93 6.13
CA LYS A 108 -22.71 7.82 6.58
C LYS A 108 -23.21 6.52 5.95
N TYR A 109 -22.26 5.71 5.48
CA TYR A 109 -22.51 4.34 5.08
C TYR A 109 -21.77 3.37 6.03
N ASP A 110 -22.50 2.36 6.52
CA ASP A 110 -21.92 1.26 7.30
C ASP A 110 -22.14 -0.05 6.52
N PRO A 111 -21.08 -0.70 6.01
CA PRO A 111 -21.21 -1.95 5.26
C PRO A 111 -21.63 -3.14 6.13
N GLN A 112 -21.73 -2.97 7.46
CA GLN A 112 -22.11 -4.01 8.41
C GLN A 112 -21.20 -5.25 8.33
N VAL A 113 -19.89 -5.02 8.24
CA VAL A 113 -18.90 -6.11 8.30
C VAL A 113 -19.17 -6.98 9.54
N PRO A 114 -19.36 -8.30 9.37
CA PRO A 114 -19.52 -9.22 10.50
C PRO A 114 -18.30 -9.12 11.42
N ARG A 115 -18.51 -8.87 12.70
CA ARG A 115 -17.40 -8.56 13.63
C ARG A 115 -16.46 -9.75 13.82
N GLU A 116 -16.97 -10.97 13.66
CA GLU A 116 -16.19 -12.19 13.64
C GLU A 116 -15.18 -12.26 12.48
N TRP A 117 -15.40 -11.51 11.39
CA TRP A 117 -14.45 -11.42 10.28
C TRP A 117 -13.16 -10.71 10.69
N GLY A 118 -13.21 -9.89 11.74
CA GLY A 118 -12.04 -9.22 12.30
C GLY A 118 -10.92 -10.18 12.75
N LYS A 119 -11.21 -11.47 12.96
CA LYS A 119 -10.19 -12.48 13.26
C LYS A 119 -9.21 -12.74 12.10
N TYR A 120 -9.63 -12.43 10.86
CA TYR A 120 -8.82 -12.55 9.64
C TYR A 120 -8.08 -11.25 9.28
N ALA A 121 -8.28 -10.18 10.06
CA ALA A 121 -7.53 -8.94 9.90
C ALA A 121 -6.23 -9.04 10.72
N CYS A 122 -5.09 -9.21 10.05
CA CYS A 122 -3.78 -9.33 10.70
C CYS A 122 -3.43 -8.13 11.58
N CYS A 123 -3.92 -6.96 11.15
CA CYS A 123 -3.26 -5.69 11.39
C CYS A 123 -4.29 -4.61 11.72
N ASP A 124 -5.27 -4.93 12.58
CA ASP A 124 -6.43 -4.09 12.93
C ASP A 124 -7.52 -4.03 11.82
N VAL A 125 -8.71 -3.53 12.16
CA VAL A 125 -9.92 -3.39 11.35
C VAL A 125 -9.94 -2.04 10.61
N VAL A 126 -8.81 -1.72 10.00
CA VAL A 126 -8.50 -0.45 9.35
C VAL A 126 -9.05 -0.35 7.94
N ASN A 127 -9.06 0.87 7.40
CA ASN A 127 -9.34 1.15 6.00
C ASN A 127 -8.57 2.41 5.56
N ARG A 128 -7.99 2.38 4.36
CA ARG A 128 -7.12 3.46 3.86
C ARG A 128 -7.82 4.51 3.00
N GLY A 129 -9.13 4.39 2.81
CA GLY A 129 -9.94 5.41 2.17
C GLY A 129 -10.75 4.89 1.00
N VAL A 130 -11.28 5.84 0.24
CA VAL A 130 -12.15 5.60 -0.91
C VAL A 130 -11.52 6.08 -2.20
N ALA A 131 -12.15 5.74 -3.33
CA ALA A 131 -11.98 6.47 -4.58
C ALA A 131 -13.28 7.15 -4.99
N VAL A 132 -13.21 8.20 -5.79
CA VAL A 132 -14.38 8.88 -6.36
C VAL A 132 -14.28 8.85 -7.88
N TRP A 133 -15.38 8.54 -8.56
CA TRP A 133 -15.45 8.53 -10.02
C TRP A 133 -16.89 8.68 -10.49
N LYS A 134 -17.14 9.58 -11.46
CA LYS A 134 -18.44 9.75 -12.14
C LYS A 134 -19.66 9.68 -11.21
N GLY A 135 -19.65 10.48 -10.15
CA GLY A 135 -20.77 10.57 -9.22
C GLY A 135 -20.85 9.47 -8.15
N LYS A 136 -19.84 8.58 -8.07
CA LYS A 136 -19.80 7.44 -7.16
C LYS A 136 -18.59 7.46 -6.24
N VAL A 137 -18.75 6.87 -5.06
CA VAL A 137 -17.69 6.62 -4.07
C VAL A 137 -17.46 5.11 -3.96
N PHE A 138 -16.22 4.66 -4.11
CA PHE A 138 -15.86 3.24 -4.09
C PHE A 138 -15.07 2.90 -2.83
N VAL A 139 -15.45 1.80 -2.16
CA VAL A 139 -14.80 1.34 -0.93
C VAL A 139 -14.58 -0.17 -0.95
N GLY A 140 -13.38 -0.60 -0.54
CA GLY A 140 -13.09 -1.99 -0.21
C GLY A 140 -13.47 -2.28 1.24
N THR A 141 -14.26 -3.31 1.48
CA THR A 141 -14.74 -3.69 2.81
C THR A 141 -13.87 -4.79 3.42
N LEU A 142 -13.71 -4.77 4.74
CA LEU A 142 -12.88 -5.72 5.47
C LEU A 142 -13.28 -7.19 5.21
N ASP A 143 -14.56 -7.47 4.92
CA ASP A 143 -15.07 -8.80 4.55
C ASP A 143 -15.06 -9.10 3.04
N GLY A 144 -14.24 -8.35 2.29
CA GLY A 144 -13.85 -8.68 0.91
C GLY A 144 -14.85 -8.26 -0.16
N ARG A 145 -15.75 -7.33 0.12
CA ARG A 145 -16.64 -6.74 -0.88
C ARG A 145 -16.07 -5.43 -1.41
N LEU A 146 -16.24 -5.17 -2.69
CA LEU A 146 -16.09 -3.86 -3.31
C LEU A 146 -17.49 -3.24 -3.46
N VAL A 147 -17.67 -2.02 -2.97
CA VAL A 147 -18.98 -1.35 -2.96
C VAL A 147 -18.86 -0.01 -3.68
N ALA A 148 -19.81 0.29 -4.56
CA ALA A 148 -20.03 1.63 -5.08
C ALA A 148 -21.24 2.29 -4.42
N LEU A 149 -21.06 3.51 -3.97
CA LEU A 149 -22.07 4.34 -3.33
C LEU A 149 -22.38 5.55 -4.22
N ASP A 150 -23.63 5.99 -4.24
CA ASP A 150 -23.99 7.30 -4.78
C ASP A 150 -23.29 8.39 -3.94
N ALA A 151 -22.53 9.28 -4.58
CA ALA A 151 -21.73 10.26 -3.85
C ALA A 151 -22.60 11.26 -3.07
N GLY A 152 -23.82 11.53 -3.52
CA GLY A 152 -24.74 12.48 -2.90
C GLY A 152 -25.46 11.93 -1.67
N THR A 153 -25.84 10.66 -1.69
CA THR A 153 -26.67 10.04 -0.62
C THR A 153 -25.95 8.99 0.21
N GLY A 154 -24.85 8.42 -0.28
CA GLY A 154 -24.20 7.26 0.33
C GLY A 154 -24.96 5.94 0.16
N GLU A 155 -26.01 5.92 -0.68
CA GLU A 155 -26.77 4.70 -0.98
C GLU A 155 -25.98 3.78 -1.90
N VAL A 156 -26.11 2.46 -1.70
CA VAL A 156 -25.43 1.46 -2.51
C VAL A 156 -25.97 1.47 -3.95
N VAL A 157 -25.08 1.67 -4.92
CA VAL A 157 -25.36 1.52 -6.35
C VAL A 157 -25.16 0.06 -6.76
N TRP A 158 -24.01 -0.52 -6.40
CA TRP A 158 -23.69 -1.92 -6.60
C TRP A 158 -22.71 -2.43 -5.53
N GLU A 159 -22.66 -3.75 -5.37
CA GLU A 159 -21.73 -4.45 -4.48
C GLU A 159 -21.28 -5.77 -5.12
N THR A 160 -19.98 -6.03 -5.10
CA THR A 160 -19.36 -7.25 -5.63
C THR A 160 -18.49 -7.92 -4.58
N LEU A 161 -18.68 -9.22 -4.35
CA LEU A 161 -17.79 -10.01 -3.51
C LEU A 161 -16.53 -10.38 -4.31
N THR A 162 -15.35 -9.98 -3.85
CA THR A 162 -14.08 -10.16 -4.59
C THR A 162 -13.33 -11.43 -4.19
N ILE A 163 -13.63 -11.93 -2.99
CA ILE A 163 -12.90 -13.00 -2.29
C ILE A 163 -13.65 -14.33 -2.25
N ASP A 164 -12.89 -15.41 -2.12
CA ASP A 164 -13.39 -16.69 -1.60
C ASP A 164 -13.52 -16.60 -0.07
N ARG A 165 -14.74 -16.68 0.44
CA ARG A 165 -15.05 -16.59 1.89
C ARG A 165 -14.66 -17.83 2.69
N GLU A 166 -14.25 -18.91 2.04
CA GLU A 166 -13.65 -20.06 2.73
C GLU A 166 -12.20 -19.76 3.15
N ARG A 167 -11.59 -18.71 2.59
CA ARG A 167 -10.24 -18.28 2.90
C ARG A 167 -10.20 -16.96 3.67
N PRO A 168 -9.15 -16.74 4.48
CA PRO A 168 -8.99 -15.58 5.36
C PRO A 168 -8.55 -14.31 4.60
N TYR A 169 -9.28 -13.92 3.55
CA TYR A 169 -9.04 -12.66 2.85
C TYR A 169 -9.71 -11.47 3.57
N THR A 170 -9.10 -10.30 3.43
CA THR A 170 -9.64 -8.99 3.85
C THR A 170 -9.28 -7.91 2.84
N ILE A 171 -9.97 -6.77 2.84
CA ILE A 171 -9.53 -5.56 2.09
C ILE A 171 -9.34 -4.39 3.07
N THR A 172 -8.16 -3.78 3.02
CA THR A 172 -7.79 -2.63 3.86
C THR A 172 -7.32 -1.42 3.05
N GLY A 173 -6.66 -1.63 1.91
CA GLY A 173 -6.23 -0.58 0.99
C GLY A 173 -7.38 0.16 0.31
N ALA A 174 -7.08 1.37 -0.19
CA ALA A 174 -8.02 2.16 -0.96
C ALA A 174 -8.01 1.73 -2.44
N PRO A 175 -9.18 1.59 -3.09
CA PRO A 175 -9.24 1.33 -4.52
C PRO A 175 -8.64 2.50 -5.32
N ARG A 176 -8.18 2.21 -6.54
CA ARG A 176 -7.87 3.23 -7.57
C ARG A 176 -8.86 3.07 -8.72
N VAL A 177 -9.21 4.16 -9.40
CA VAL A 177 -10.02 4.09 -10.62
C VAL A 177 -9.17 4.53 -11.81
N VAL A 178 -9.05 3.68 -12.82
CA VAL A 178 -8.28 3.94 -14.06
C VAL A 178 -9.12 3.48 -15.24
N ASN A 179 -9.22 4.29 -16.31
CA ASN A 179 -9.97 3.93 -17.53
C ASN A 179 -11.39 3.36 -17.28
N ASP A 180 -12.17 3.97 -16.38
CA ASP A 180 -13.49 3.47 -15.95
C ASP A 180 -13.49 2.12 -15.20
N LEU A 181 -12.32 1.67 -14.75
CA LEU A 181 -12.12 0.43 -13.99
C LEU A 181 -11.72 0.73 -12.55
N VAL A 182 -12.46 0.17 -11.59
CA VAL A 182 -12.12 0.19 -10.17
C VAL A 182 -11.20 -0.98 -9.87
N VAL A 183 -9.96 -0.67 -9.53
CA VAL A 183 -8.92 -1.65 -9.22
C VAL A 183 -8.78 -1.81 -7.72
N ILE A 184 -8.81 -3.06 -7.26
CA ILE A 184 -8.63 -3.39 -5.85
C ILE A 184 -7.91 -4.74 -5.70
N GLY A 185 -7.05 -4.83 -4.68
CA GLY A 185 -6.44 -6.09 -4.26
C GLY A 185 -7.03 -6.59 -2.93
N ASN A 186 -6.23 -7.27 -2.14
CA ASN A 186 -6.65 -7.89 -0.88
C ASN A 186 -5.42 -8.13 0.02
N GLY A 187 -5.68 -8.36 1.31
CA GLY A 187 -4.75 -8.87 2.31
C GLY A 187 -5.12 -10.31 2.74
N GLY A 188 -4.35 -10.84 3.69
CA GLY A 188 -4.48 -12.23 4.19
C GLY A 188 -3.20 -13.06 4.07
N GLY A 189 -2.08 -12.47 3.62
CA GLY A 189 -0.78 -13.12 3.49
C GLY A 189 -0.28 -13.77 4.79
N GLU A 190 -0.72 -13.30 5.95
CA GLU A 190 -0.33 -13.87 7.23
C GLU A 190 -1.04 -15.19 7.54
N TYR A 191 -2.19 -15.44 6.91
CA TYR A 191 -3.05 -16.58 7.25
C TYR A 191 -2.99 -17.72 6.24
N GLY A 192 -2.69 -17.43 4.97
CA GLY A 192 -2.66 -18.45 3.91
C GLY A 192 -3.67 -18.16 2.80
N VAL A 193 -3.31 -17.23 1.93
CA VAL A 193 -4.12 -16.89 0.75
C VAL A 193 -3.25 -16.71 -0.49
N ARG A 194 -3.87 -16.76 -1.67
CA ARG A 194 -3.21 -16.54 -2.96
C ARG A 194 -3.50 -15.12 -3.42
N GLY A 195 -2.48 -14.29 -3.54
CA GLY A 195 -2.65 -12.88 -3.89
C GLY A 195 -3.14 -12.67 -5.32
N TYR A 196 -3.94 -11.62 -5.49
CA TYR A 196 -4.38 -11.11 -6.79
C TYR A 196 -4.77 -9.64 -6.69
N VAL A 197 -4.86 -9.00 -7.84
CA VAL A 197 -5.50 -7.70 -8.06
C VAL A 197 -6.57 -7.86 -9.14
N THR A 198 -7.68 -7.15 -9.00
CA THR A 198 -8.84 -7.28 -9.90
C THR A 198 -9.35 -5.90 -10.28
N ALA A 199 -9.72 -5.75 -11.55
CA ALA A 199 -10.39 -4.58 -12.07
C ALA A 199 -11.88 -4.89 -12.31
N TYR A 200 -12.72 -3.99 -11.84
CA TYR A 200 -14.18 -4.05 -11.98
C TYR A 200 -14.68 -2.86 -12.78
N ASP A 201 -15.71 -3.05 -13.59
CA ASP A 201 -16.38 -1.93 -14.25
C ASP A 201 -16.95 -0.95 -13.22
N SER A 202 -16.63 0.34 -13.34
CA SER A 202 -17.05 1.36 -12.37
C SER A 202 -18.56 1.61 -12.34
N GLU A 203 -19.27 1.28 -13.42
CA GLU A 203 -20.72 1.47 -13.52
C GLU A 203 -21.49 0.24 -13.02
N THR A 204 -21.03 -0.97 -13.36
CA THR A 204 -21.78 -2.20 -13.08
C THR A 204 -21.23 -3.04 -11.93
N GLY A 205 -19.94 -2.90 -11.59
CA GLY A 205 -19.26 -3.77 -10.65
C GLY A 205 -18.85 -5.13 -11.21
N ASP A 206 -18.98 -5.34 -12.52
CA ASP A 206 -18.60 -6.59 -13.18
C ASP A 206 -17.09 -6.75 -13.26
N GLU A 207 -16.57 -7.95 -12.99
CA GLU A 207 -15.14 -8.26 -13.14
C GLU A 207 -14.72 -8.15 -14.61
N ARG A 208 -13.68 -7.35 -14.88
CA ARG A 208 -13.15 -7.11 -16.23
C ARG A 208 -11.89 -7.91 -16.49
N TRP A 209 -10.99 -7.94 -15.51
CA TRP A 209 -9.81 -8.80 -15.51
C TRP A 209 -9.32 -9.04 -14.09
N ARG A 210 -8.59 -10.15 -13.90
CA ARG A 210 -7.89 -10.49 -12.66
C ARG A 210 -6.46 -10.91 -12.96
N PHE A 211 -5.52 -10.35 -12.22
CA PHE A 211 -4.11 -10.74 -12.24
C PHE A 211 -3.75 -11.42 -10.92
N TRP A 212 -3.48 -12.73 -10.97
CA TRP A 212 -2.89 -13.45 -9.84
C TRP A 212 -1.42 -13.08 -9.72
N THR A 213 -0.93 -12.93 -8.48
CA THR A 213 0.46 -12.52 -8.22
C THR A 213 1.40 -13.69 -7.98
N VAL A 214 0.88 -14.88 -7.69
CA VAL A 214 1.66 -16.11 -7.49
C VAL A 214 0.99 -17.30 -8.20
N PRO A 215 1.74 -18.31 -8.65
CA PRO A 215 1.20 -19.46 -9.36
C PRO A 215 0.35 -20.34 -8.43
N GLY A 216 -0.72 -20.91 -8.99
CA GLY A 216 -1.57 -21.89 -8.31
C GLY A 216 -0.99 -23.30 -8.33
N ASP A 217 -1.87 -24.29 -8.25
CA ASP A 217 -1.51 -25.71 -8.38
C ASP A 217 -0.90 -25.97 -9.77
N PRO A 218 0.39 -26.35 -9.85
CA PRO A 218 1.10 -26.52 -11.13
C PRO A 218 0.61 -27.73 -11.93
N SER A 219 -0.24 -28.59 -11.36
CA SER A 219 -0.90 -29.68 -12.10
C SER A 219 -2.10 -29.19 -12.93
N LYS A 220 -2.56 -27.96 -12.71
CA LYS A 220 -3.67 -27.34 -13.46
C LYS A 220 -3.14 -26.37 -14.52
N PRO A 221 -3.94 -26.03 -15.55
CA PRO A 221 -3.58 -24.98 -16.50
C PRO A 221 -3.37 -23.64 -15.78
N PHE A 222 -2.32 -22.91 -16.17
CA PHE A 222 -2.08 -21.55 -15.68
C PHE A 222 -3.08 -20.57 -16.28
N GLU A 223 -3.46 -19.56 -15.50
CA GLU A 223 -4.47 -18.58 -15.90
C GLU A 223 -3.99 -17.67 -17.05
N ASN A 224 -2.68 -17.42 -17.12
CA ASN A 224 -2.05 -16.59 -18.15
C ASN A 224 -0.53 -16.88 -18.25
N PRO A 225 0.17 -16.34 -19.27
CA PRO A 225 1.62 -16.53 -19.42
C PRO A 225 2.48 -16.03 -18.24
N ALA A 226 1.99 -15.03 -17.48
CA ALA A 226 2.71 -14.54 -16.31
C ALA A 226 2.74 -15.59 -15.18
N MET A 227 1.65 -16.35 -14.99
CA MET A 227 1.61 -17.45 -14.03
C MET A 227 2.46 -18.65 -14.46
N GLU A 228 2.54 -18.94 -15.76
CA GLU A 228 3.47 -19.94 -16.29
C GLU A 228 4.94 -19.53 -16.07
N LEU A 229 5.27 -18.25 -16.31
CA LEU A 229 6.59 -17.69 -15.99
C LEU A 229 6.90 -17.82 -14.49
N ALA A 230 5.97 -17.37 -13.65
CA ALA A 230 6.14 -17.36 -12.21
C ALA A 230 6.38 -18.78 -11.68
N ALA A 231 5.60 -19.77 -12.13
CA ALA A 231 5.70 -21.17 -11.70
C ALA A 231 7.11 -21.78 -11.83
N LYS A 232 7.92 -21.32 -12.79
CA LYS A 232 9.31 -21.78 -12.97
C LYS A 232 10.23 -21.41 -11.81
N THR A 233 9.82 -20.45 -10.98
CA THR A 233 10.59 -19.91 -9.86
C THR A 233 10.17 -20.47 -8.51
N TRP A 234 9.25 -21.44 -8.47
CA TRP A 234 8.78 -22.12 -7.27
C TRP A 234 9.09 -23.61 -7.36
N SER A 235 9.55 -24.24 -6.27
CA SER A 235 10.04 -25.62 -6.32
C SER A 235 9.95 -26.37 -4.99
N GLY A 236 9.66 -27.66 -5.07
CA GLY A 236 9.85 -28.62 -3.98
C GLY A 236 8.81 -28.57 -2.84
N GLY A 237 7.76 -27.77 -2.95
CA GLY A 237 6.73 -27.62 -1.90
C GLY A 237 5.32 -27.47 -2.48
N ASN A 238 4.32 -27.46 -1.60
CA ASN A 238 2.90 -27.32 -1.95
C ASN A 238 2.38 -25.91 -1.61
N TRP A 239 3.04 -24.86 -2.11
CA TRP A 239 2.68 -23.48 -1.76
C TRP A 239 1.21 -23.15 -2.07
N TRP A 240 0.62 -23.78 -3.09
CA TRP A 240 -0.78 -23.57 -3.50
C TRP A 240 -1.81 -24.08 -2.48
N GLU A 241 -1.44 -25.03 -1.61
CA GLU A 241 -2.34 -25.52 -0.55
C GLU A 241 -2.51 -24.43 0.52
N VAL A 242 -1.41 -23.82 0.94
CA VAL A 242 -1.42 -22.70 1.90
C VAL A 242 -1.91 -21.41 1.23
N GLY A 243 -1.46 -21.13 0.01
CA GLY A 243 -1.85 -19.97 -0.79
C GLY A 243 -0.68 -19.27 -1.48
N GLY A 244 0.54 -19.40 -0.95
CA GLY A 244 1.76 -18.81 -1.52
C GLY A 244 1.98 -17.34 -1.17
N GLY A 245 0.94 -16.58 -0.82
CA GLY A 245 1.03 -15.16 -0.45
C GLY A 245 0.92 -14.23 -1.66
N GLY A 246 1.67 -13.14 -1.67
CA GLY A 246 1.70 -12.16 -2.75
C GLY A 246 0.50 -11.22 -2.77
N THR A 247 -0.15 -10.99 -1.63
CA THR A 247 -1.32 -10.12 -1.52
C THR A 247 -0.98 -8.66 -1.87
N ALA A 248 -1.79 -8.02 -2.71
CA ALA A 248 -1.66 -6.62 -3.12
C ALA A 248 -2.58 -5.74 -2.27
N TRP A 249 -2.21 -5.51 -1.01
CA TRP A 249 -3.13 -4.99 0.01
C TRP A 249 -3.15 -3.46 0.16
N ASP A 250 -2.31 -2.73 -0.59
CA ASP A 250 -2.15 -1.28 -0.41
C ASP A 250 -1.90 -0.51 -1.72
N SER A 251 -0.64 -0.23 -2.06
CA SER A 251 -0.31 0.81 -3.01
C SER A 251 -0.40 0.37 -4.47
N MET A 252 -0.91 1.29 -5.29
CA MET A 252 -0.94 1.24 -6.75
C MET A 252 -0.63 2.65 -7.28
N ALA A 253 -0.07 2.74 -8.48
CA ALA A 253 0.13 4.01 -9.20
C ALA A 253 -0.25 3.82 -10.67
N PHE A 254 -0.52 4.92 -11.39
CA PHE A 254 -0.96 4.83 -12.79
C PHE A 254 -0.24 5.86 -13.66
N ASP A 255 0.25 5.44 -14.82
CA ASP A 255 0.72 6.36 -15.87
C ASP A 255 -0.28 6.32 -17.04
N PRO A 256 -1.08 7.37 -17.24
CA PRO A 256 -2.05 7.43 -18.34
C PRO A 256 -1.40 7.51 -19.72
N GLU A 257 -0.17 8.05 -19.85
CA GLU A 257 0.52 8.14 -21.14
C GLU A 257 0.98 6.77 -21.62
N LEU A 258 1.42 5.92 -20.68
CA LEU A 258 1.87 4.56 -20.96
C LEU A 258 0.73 3.54 -20.88
N ASN A 259 -0.42 3.93 -20.33
CA ASN A 259 -1.53 3.05 -19.97
C ASN A 259 -1.07 1.86 -19.08
N LEU A 260 -0.19 2.16 -18.13
CA LEU A 260 0.39 1.19 -17.20
C LEU A 260 -0.10 1.44 -15.79
N LEU A 261 -0.70 0.41 -15.20
CA LEU A 261 -0.99 0.31 -13.79
C LEU A 261 0.16 -0.41 -13.08
N TYR A 262 0.77 0.25 -12.10
CA TYR A 262 1.80 -0.32 -11.25
C TYR A 262 1.17 -0.84 -9.96
N VAL A 263 1.45 -2.09 -9.60
CA VAL A 263 0.91 -2.75 -8.41
C VAL A 263 2.05 -3.29 -7.56
N GLY A 264 2.00 -2.99 -6.26
CA GLY A 264 2.93 -3.54 -5.29
C GLY A 264 2.46 -4.91 -4.78
N VAL A 265 3.37 -5.88 -4.73
CA VAL A 265 3.07 -7.27 -4.35
C VAL A 265 3.67 -7.63 -2.99
N GLY A 266 2.87 -8.31 -2.16
CA GLY A 266 3.21 -8.65 -0.79
C GLY A 266 4.23 -9.78 -0.60
N ASN A 267 4.39 -10.15 0.66
CA ASN A 267 5.20 -11.24 1.20
C ASN A 267 4.65 -12.63 0.83
N GLY A 268 5.48 -13.66 1.00
CA GLY A 268 5.09 -15.05 0.79
C GLY A 268 4.40 -15.68 2.00
N THR A 269 3.60 -16.71 1.74
CA THR A 269 2.94 -17.51 2.80
C THR A 269 3.20 -19.01 2.65
N PRO A 270 3.72 -19.68 3.69
CA PRO A 270 4.30 -19.10 4.91
C PRO A 270 5.47 -18.16 4.60
N TRP A 271 5.84 -17.27 5.52
CA TRP A 271 6.96 -16.35 5.34
C TRP A 271 8.24 -17.12 5.06
N ASN A 272 8.51 -18.18 5.81
CA ASN A 272 9.73 -18.98 5.63
C ASN A 272 9.78 -19.69 4.27
N ARG A 273 10.74 -19.30 3.41
CA ARG A 273 10.90 -19.89 2.07
C ARG A 273 11.21 -21.38 2.12
N ASP A 274 11.99 -21.86 3.09
CA ASP A 274 12.38 -23.28 3.13
C ASP A 274 11.21 -24.21 3.47
N ILE A 275 10.09 -23.64 3.96
CA ILE A 275 8.82 -24.33 4.11
C ILE A 275 7.95 -24.13 2.85
N ARG A 276 7.84 -22.88 2.39
CA ARG A 276 6.97 -22.50 1.26
C ARG A 276 7.43 -23.07 -0.09
N SER A 277 8.72 -23.02 -0.37
CA SER A 277 9.39 -23.48 -1.58
C SER A 277 10.76 -24.08 -1.22
N PRO A 278 10.80 -25.31 -0.65
CA PRO A 278 12.03 -25.97 -0.17
C PRO A 278 13.11 -26.16 -1.24
N GLY A 279 12.71 -26.21 -2.51
CA GLY A 279 13.64 -26.25 -3.65
C GLY A 279 14.29 -24.90 -3.97
N GLY A 280 13.98 -23.86 -3.19
CA GLY A 280 14.46 -22.49 -3.38
C GLY A 280 13.64 -21.75 -4.44
N GLY A 281 14.34 -20.89 -5.19
CA GLY A 281 13.75 -20.07 -6.23
C GLY A 281 13.37 -18.66 -5.77
N ASP A 282 13.14 -17.81 -6.78
CA ASP A 282 12.79 -16.40 -6.61
C ASP A 282 11.34 -16.21 -6.12
N ASN A 283 10.48 -17.21 -6.32
CA ASN A 283 9.07 -17.21 -5.94
C ASN A 283 8.33 -15.97 -6.48
N LEU A 284 8.37 -15.75 -7.79
CA LEU A 284 7.67 -14.65 -8.44
C LEU A 284 6.14 -14.75 -8.23
N PHE A 285 5.42 -13.64 -8.10
CA PHE A 285 5.88 -12.24 -8.07
C PHE A 285 5.94 -11.67 -6.64
N LEU A 286 6.28 -12.49 -5.63
CA LEU A 286 6.42 -12.00 -4.25
C LEU A 286 7.37 -10.79 -4.17
N ALA A 287 7.07 -9.84 -3.29
CA ALA A 287 7.89 -8.65 -3.04
C ALA A 287 8.31 -7.91 -4.32
N SER A 288 7.39 -7.78 -5.27
CA SER A 288 7.66 -7.18 -6.59
C SER A 288 6.82 -5.94 -6.84
N ILE A 289 7.33 -5.05 -7.68
CA ILE A 289 6.53 -4.12 -8.47
C ILE A 289 6.16 -4.85 -9.76
N VAL A 290 4.88 -4.90 -10.10
CA VAL A 290 4.42 -5.37 -11.41
C VAL A 290 3.75 -4.24 -12.17
N ALA A 291 4.09 -4.07 -13.45
CA ALA A 291 3.40 -3.16 -14.34
C ALA A 291 2.45 -3.96 -15.24
N LEU A 292 1.18 -3.59 -15.19
CA LEU A 292 0.11 -4.22 -15.94
C LEU A 292 -0.44 -3.22 -16.95
N ASN A 293 -0.81 -3.70 -18.14
CA ASN A 293 -1.68 -2.92 -19.01
C ASN A 293 -3.02 -2.70 -18.31
N ALA A 294 -3.42 -1.44 -18.09
CA ALA A 294 -4.54 -1.12 -17.21
C ALA A 294 -5.90 -1.66 -17.72
N ASP A 295 -6.08 -1.76 -19.04
CA ASP A 295 -7.33 -2.23 -19.65
C ASP A 295 -7.51 -3.75 -19.59
N THR A 296 -6.40 -4.51 -19.58
CA THR A 296 -6.42 -5.97 -19.76
C THR A 296 -5.84 -6.76 -18.59
N GLY A 297 -5.10 -6.12 -17.69
CA GLY A 297 -4.38 -6.80 -16.61
C GLY A 297 -3.18 -7.63 -17.08
N THR A 298 -2.78 -7.50 -18.35
CA THR A 298 -1.63 -8.25 -18.91
C THR A 298 -0.33 -7.69 -18.34
N LEU A 299 0.54 -8.57 -17.84
CA LEU A 299 1.88 -8.20 -17.37
C LEU A 299 2.71 -7.60 -18.52
N VAL A 300 3.29 -6.43 -18.27
CA VAL A 300 4.22 -5.74 -19.19
C VAL A 300 5.66 -5.93 -18.71
N TRP A 301 5.93 -5.57 -17.45
CA TRP A 301 7.23 -5.78 -16.81
C TRP A 301 7.05 -6.01 -15.31
N HIS A 302 8.10 -6.54 -14.64
CA HIS A 302 8.16 -6.61 -13.19
C HIS A 302 9.59 -6.35 -12.69
N TYR A 303 9.71 -5.90 -11.45
CA TYR A 303 10.96 -5.82 -10.71
C TYR A 303 10.76 -6.40 -9.32
N GLN A 304 11.55 -7.43 -8.96
CA GLN A 304 11.44 -8.10 -7.68
C GLN A 304 12.47 -7.52 -6.68
N THR A 305 11.96 -6.79 -5.69
CA THR A 305 12.79 -6.12 -4.67
C THR A 305 13.47 -7.11 -3.73
N THR A 306 12.82 -8.25 -3.47
CA THR A 306 13.30 -9.26 -2.50
C THR A 306 13.10 -10.68 -3.05
N PRO A 307 13.99 -11.19 -3.92
CA PRO A 307 13.87 -12.55 -4.46
C PRO A 307 13.90 -13.63 -3.39
N GLY A 308 12.96 -14.58 -3.47
CA GLY A 308 12.83 -15.64 -2.47
C GLY A 308 12.56 -15.10 -1.06
N GLU A 309 11.79 -14.02 -0.97
CA GLU A 309 11.33 -13.32 0.24
C GLU A 309 11.08 -14.28 1.43
N THR A 310 11.63 -13.97 2.62
CA THR A 310 11.47 -14.81 3.81
C THR A 310 11.30 -14.07 5.15
N TRP A 311 11.09 -12.76 5.11
CA TRP A 311 11.16 -11.82 6.25
C TRP A 311 9.90 -10.95 6.39
N ASP A 312 8.78 -11.34 5.78
CA ASP A 312 7.60 -10.47 5.64
C ASP A 312 7.91 -9.14 4.93
N TYR A 313 8.84 -9.14 3.97
CA TYR A 313 9.17 -7.97 3.17
C TYR A 313 8.25 -7.84 1.97
N THR A 314 7.15 -7.13 2.16
CA THR A 314 6.25 -6.71 1.09
C THR A 314 6.91 -5.65 0.20
N ALA A 315 6.44 -5.55 -1.05
CA ALA A 315 6.66 -4.40 -1.94
C ALA A 315 5.34 -3.67 -2.25
N THR A 316 4.42 -3.65 -1.27
CA THR A 316 3.10 -3.01 -1.33
C THR A 316 3.13 -1.54 -0.90
N GLN A 317 4.31 -1.03 -0.55
CA GLN A 317 4.50 0.33 -0.06
C GLN A 317 4.27 1.33 -1.19
N HIS A 318 4.04 2.58 -0.79
CA HIS A 318 3.77 3.69 -1.68
C HIS A 318 4.76 3.78 -2.85
N MET A 319 4.23 3.90 -4.06
CA MET A 319 5.00 4.03 -5.30
C MET A 319 4.75 5.42 -5.89
N ILE A 320 5.82 6.19 -6.09
CA ILE A 320 5.73 7.55 -6.63
C ILE A 320 6.26 7.54 -8.06
N LEU A 321 5.49 8.10 -9.00
CA LEU A 321 5.96 8.37 -10.36
C LEU A 321 6.50 9.79 -10.45
N ALA A 322 7.64 9.97 -11.10
CA ALA A 322 8.20 11.29 -11.32
C ALA A 322 9.04 11.32 -12.59
N ASP A 323 9.19 12.50 -13.17
CA ASP A 323 10.17 12.75 -14.22
C ASP A 323 11.33 13.52 -13.58
N ILE A 324 12.49 12.86 -13.44
CA ILE A 324 13.65 13.42 -12.73
C ILE A 324 14.90 13.34 -13.60
N GLU A 325 15.80 14.30 -13.44
CA GLU A 325 17.08 14.32 -14.16
C GLU A 325 18.10 13.42 -13.45
N ILE A 326 18.60 12.41 -14.15
CA ILE A 326 19.65 11.48 -13.69
C ILE A 326 20.74 11.45 -14.75
N ASP A 327 21.98 11.72 -14.36
CA ASP A 327 23.14 11.80 -15.25
C ASP A 327 22.91 12.71 -16.48
N GLY A 328 22.25 13.86 -16.26
CA GLY A 328 21.95 14.84 -17.31
C GLY A 328 20.85 14.43 -18.28
N THR A 329 20.12 13.35 -17.99
CA THR A 329 18.99 12.86 -18.81
C THR A 329 17.71 12.88 -17.99
N LEU A 330 16.64 13.45 -18.54
CA LEU A 330 15.31 13.36 -17.94
C LEU A 330 14.78 11.92 -18.06
N ARG A 331 14.49 11.28 -16.93
CA ARG A 331 14.04 9.89 -16.85
C ARG A 331 12.64 9.82 -16.27
N LYS A 332 11.78 9.03 -16.90
CA LYS A 332 10.45 8.67 -16.40
C LYS A 332 10.62 7.55 -15.36
N VAL A 333 10.64 7.90 -14.07
CA VAL A 333 10.93 6.95 -12.99
C VAL A 333 9.69 6.54 -12.18
N ILE A 334 9.80 5.38 -11.55
CA ILE A 334 8.99 4.94 -10.41
C ILE A 334 9.92 4.76 -9.21
N MET A 335 9.53 5.29 -8.06
CA MET A 335 10.30 5.30 -6.82
C MET A 335 9.55 4.54 -5.73
N GLN A 336 10.25 3.69 -4.98
CA GLN A 336 9.65 2.97 -3.84
C GLN A 336 10.67 2.75 -2.72
N ALA A 337 10.25 3.00 -1.48
CA ALA A 337 10.91 2.53 -0.27
C ALA A 337 10.13 1.34 0.32
N PRO A 338 10.31 0.10 -0.16
CA PRO A 338 9.63 -1.06 0.41
C PRO A 338 10.18 -1.44 1.80
N LYS A 339 9.52 -2.42 2.45
CA LYS A 339 9.89 -2.89 3.79
C LYS A 339 11.35 -3.31 3.93
N ASN A 340 11.99 -3.78 2.85
CA ASN A 340 13.33 -4.36 2.91
C ASN A 340 14.46 -3.35 3.21
N GLY A 341 14.17 -2.04 3.22
CA GLY A 341 15.11 -1.00 3.65
C GLY A 341 15.97 -0.39 2.54
N PHE A 342 15.79 -0.78 1.28
CA PHE A 342 16.40 -0.11 0.11
C PHE A 342 15.42 0.85 -0.55
N PHE A 343 15.89 2.00 -1.04
CA PHE A 343 15.11 2.95 -1.80
C PHE A 343 15.36 2.73 -3.29
N TYR A 344 14.37 2.25 -4.04
CA TYR A 344 14.53 1.91 -5.45
C TYR A 344 14.12 3.06 -6.35
N VAL A 345 14.92 3.29 -7.39
CA VAL A 345 14.55 4.09 -8.56
C VAL A 345 14.63 3.19 -9.79
N LEU A 346 13.52 3.04 -10.51
CA LEU A 346 13.42 2.24 -11.72
C LEU A 346 12.88 3.09 -12.87
N ASP A 347 13.21 2.74 -14.11
CA ASP A 347 12.54 3.29 -15.28
C ASP A 347 11.12 2.72 -15.35
N ARG A 348 10.09 3.57 -15.26
CA ARG A 348 8.71 3.08 -15.19
C ARG A 348 8.19 2.56 -16.54
N THR A 349 8.89 2.85 -17.64
CA THR A 349 8.48 2.44 -18.99
C THR A 349 8.73 0.95 -19.24
N ASP A 350 9.80 0.39 -18.68
CA ASP A 350 10.24 -0.99 -18.94
C ASP A 350 10.72 -1.76 -17.69
N GLY A 351 10.69 -1.13 -16.51
CA GLY A 351 11.08 -1.75 -15.24
C GLY A 351 12.58 -1.83 -15.01
N ARG A 352 13.40 -1.19 -15.87
CA ARG A 352 14.85 -1.26 -15.77
C ARG A 352 15.34 -0.62 -14.47
N PHE A 353 16.21 -1.35 -13.77
CA PHE A 353 16.91 -0.87 -12.59
C PHE A 353 17.76 0.38 -12.92
N ILE A 354 17.68 1.41 -12.07
CA ILE A 354 18.52 2.61 -12.17
C ILE A 354 19.43 2.69 -10.95
N SER A 355 18.88 2.69 -9.74
CA SER A 355 19.65 2.74 -8.50
C SER A 355 18.86 2.21 -7.31
N ALA A 356 19.60 1.77 -6.28
CA ALA A 356 19.02 1.47 -4.98
C ALA A 356 20.06 1.45 -3.86
N GLU A 357 19.84 2.27 -2.83
CA GLU A 357 20.67 2.34 -1.63
C GLU A 357 19.83 2.19 -0.36
N PRO A 358 20.43 1.74 0.76
CA PRO A 358 19.71 1.60 2.03
C PRO A 358 19.30 2.96 2.60
N TYR A 359 18.00 3.14 2.91
CA TYR A 359 17.48 4.35 3.57
C TYR A 359 17.33 4.19 5.09
N VAL A 360 17.54 2.97 5.59
CA VAL A 360 17.58 2.60 7.01
C VAL A 360 18.73 1.60 7.23
N PRO A 361 19.11 1.27 8.48
CA PRO A 361 20.00 0.14 8.72
C PRO A 361 19.46 -1.15 8.09
N VAL A 362 20.33 -1.85 7.36
CA VAL A 362 20.03 -3.11 6.67
C VAL A 362 21.12 -4.12 7.00
N ASN A 363 20.74 -5.35 7.34
CA ASN A 363 21.70 -6.45 7.55
C ASN A 363 21.27 -7.79 6.92
N TRP A 364 20.21 -7.80 6.09
CA TRP A 364 19.83 -8.99 5.33
C TRP A 364 20.55 -9.10 3.98
N ALA A 365 21.00 -7.97 3.43
CA ALA A 365 21.81 -7.86 2.23
C ALA A 365 22.90 -6.82 2.43
N THR A 366 24.02 -6.99 1.71
CA THR A 366 25.15 -6.05 1.77
C THR A 366 24.93 -4.82 0.90
N HIS A 367 24.33 -5.00 -0.28
CA HIS A 367 24.01 -3.97 -1.27
C HIS A 367 23.05 -4.56 -2.33
N ILE A 368 22.57 -3.71 -3.24
CA ILE A 368 21.99 -4.14 -4.52
C ILE A 368 23.12 -4.16 -5.56
N ASP A 369 23.31 -5.29 -6.23
CA ASP A 369 24.26 -5.42 -7.33
C ASP A 369 23.73 -4.67 -8.56
N TYR A 370 24.45 -3.66 -9.04
CA TYR A 370 23.99 -2.77 -10.12
C TYR A 370 24.01 -3.42 -11.51
N ASP A 371 24.77 -4.50 -11.70
CA ASP A 371 24.80 -5.22 -12.99
C ASP A 371 23.56 -6.11 -13.16
N THR A 372 23.09 -6.68 -12.05
CA THR A 372 21.96 -7.62 -12.02
C THR A 372 20.66 -7.01 -11.52
N GLY A 373 20.73 -5.89 -10.79
CA GLY A 373 19.62 -5.27 -10.08
C GLY A 373 19.12 -6.10 -8.89
N ARG A 374 19.91 -7.04 -8.36
CA ARG A 374 19.50 -8.00 -7.31
C ARG A 374 20.22 -7.74 -5.98
N PRO A 375 19.57 -8.00 -4.83
CA PRO A 375 20.24 -7.92 -3.53
C PRO A 375 21.33 -8.98 -3.40
N VAL A 376 22.50 -8.58 -2.89
CA VAL A 376 23.57 -9.49 -2.49
C VAL A 376 23.36 -9.86 -1.03
N GLU A 377 22.61 -10.93 -0.81
CA GLU A 377 22.18 -11.38 0.51
C GLU A 377 23.33 -11.81 1.41
N ILE A 378 23.15 -11.56 2.71
CA ILE A 378 23.96 -12.12 3.79
C ILE A 378 23.36 -13.48 4.15
N PRO A 379 24.04 -14.62 3.91
CA PRO A 379 23.46 -15.96 4.07
C PRO A 379 22.84 -16.22 5.46
N GLU A 380 23.43 -15.65 6.50
CA GLU A 380 22.98 -15.78 7.89
C GLU A 380 21.58 -15.18 8.11
N ALA A 381 21.17 -14.19 7.31
CA ALA A 381 19.87 -13.55 7.42
C ALA A 381 18.71 -14.49 7.06
N ARG A 382 18.96 -15.54 6.26
CA ARG A 382 17.98 -16.61 5.97
C ARG A 382 17.80 -17.61 7.10
N HIS A 383 18.41 -17.38 8.27
CA HIS A 383 18.20 -18.14 9.51
C HIS A 383 18.15 -19.68 9.33
N PRO A 384 19.14 -20.30 8.64
CA PRO A 384 19.06 -21.72 8.27
C PRO A 384 19.20 -22.68 9.46
N ASN A 385 19.92 -22.29 10.50
CA ASN A 385 20.27 -23.17 11.64
C ASN A 385 20.06 -22.54 13.02
N ASP A 386 19.85 -21.22 13.12
CA ASP A 386 19.78 -20.45 14.37
C ASP A 386 18.85 -19.23 14.24
N THR A 387 18.55 -18.57 15.35
CA THR A 387 17.85 -17.28 15.37
C THR A 387 18.75 -16.17 14.79
N ALA A 388 18.28 -15.46 13.78
CA ALA A 388 18.96 -14.29 13.21
C ALA A 388 18.22 -13.00 13.60
N LEU A 389 18.93 -12.01 14.14
CA LEU A 389 18.39 -10.68 14.39
C LEU A 389 18.55 -9.83 13.12
N VAL A 390 17.45 -9.59 12.41
CA VAL A 390 17.47 -8.97 11.09
C VAL A 390 16.89 -7.56 11.12
N PHE A 391 17.52 -6.67 10.36
CA PHE A 391 17.08 -5.33 10.01
C PHE A 391 16.84 -5.24 8.48
N PRO A 392 15.72 -4.64 8.04
CA PRO A 392 14.60 -4.21 8.88
C PRO A 392 13.81 -5.37 9.52
N SER A 393 12.87 -5.04 10.41
CA SER A 393 11.93 -6.02 10.99
C SER A 393 10.83 -6.41 9.99
N ALA A 394 9.92 -7.31 10.38
CA ALA A 394 8.69 -7.57 9.62
C ALA A 394 7.80 -6.31 9.43
N HIS A 395 7.95 -5.28 10.29
CA HIS A 395 7.32 -3.97 10.10
C HIS A 395 7.98 -3.16 8.96
N GLY A 396 9.16 -3.58 8.50
CA GLY A 396 9.94 -2.95 7.45
C GLY A 396 10.74 -1.74 7.91
N GLY A 397 11.52 -1.20 6.97
CA GLY A 397 12.11 0.13 7.04
C GLY A 397 11.08 1.24 6.81
N HIS A 398 10.00 0.89 6.13
CA HIS A 398 8.86 1.72 5.78
C HIS A 398 7.68 0.77 5.53
N ASN A 399 6.47 1.18 5.93
CA ASN A 399 5.25 0.37 5.85
C ASN A 399 4.19 1.13 5.03
N TRP A 400 2.90 0.93 5.31
CA TRP A 400 1.81 1.55 4.54
C TRP A 400 1.71 3.08 4.66
N HIS A 401 2.30 3.70 5.69
CA HIS A 401 2.24 5.14 5.91
C HIS A 401 2.80 5.88 4.69
N PRO A 402 2.01 6.63 3.92
CA PRO A 402 2.49 7.08 2.61
C PRO A 402 3.68 8.05 2.70
N MET A 403 4.71 7.86 1.87
CA MET A 403 5.74 8.88 1.62
C MET A 403 5.23 9.97 0.66
N ALA A 404 5.96 11.07 0.48
CA ALA A 404 5.61 12.11 -0.49
C ALA A 404 6.84 12.65 -1.20
N TYR A 405 6.70 13.12 -2.43
CA TYR A 405 7.77 13.78 -3.20
C TYR A 405 7.52 15.28 -3.25
N ASN A 406 8.56 16.11 -3.18
CA ASN A 406 8.42 17.54 -3.44
C ASN A 406 9.32 17.93 -4.63
N PRO A 407 8.74 18.24 -5.81
CA PRO A 407 9.50 18.53 -7.02
C PRO A 407 10.37 19.79 -6.90
N ALA A 408 10.04 20.74 -6.01
CA ALA A 408 10.87 21.92 -5.79
C ALA A 408 12.18 21.61 -5.06
N THR A 409 12.17 20.63 -4.16
CA THR A 409 13.36 20.20 -3.41
C THR A 409 14.09 19.02 -4.05
N GLY A 410 13.39 18.25 -4.89
CA GLY A 410 13.88 16.98 -5.41
C GLY A 410 13.86 15.83 -4.40
N TYR A 411 13.39 16.04 -3.17
CA TYR A 411 13.41 15.03 -2.11
C TYR A 411 12.12 14.23 -2.01
N VAL A 412 12.28 12.96 -1.62
CA VAL A 412 11.22 12.08 -1.15
C VAL A 412 11.27 12.00 0.36
N TYR A 413 10.14 12.25 1.01
CA TYR A 413 10.01 12.30 2.46
C TYR A 413 9.41 11.00 2.97
N ILE A 414 10.18 10.25 3.77
CA ILE A 414 9.87 8.86 4.15
C ILE A 414 9.60 8.78 5.66
N PRO A 415 8.45 8.22 6.09
CA PRO A 415 8.21 7.87 7.49
C PRO A 415 8.94 6.55 7.82
N ALA A 416 10.24 6.67 8.09
CA ALA A 416 11.14 5.55 8.27
C ALA A 416 11.05 4.90 9.67
N ILE A 417 11.32 3.60 9.71
CA ILE A 417 11.25 2.71 10.87
C ILE A 417 12.59 1.95 10.97
N GLU A 418 13.31 2.15 12.07
CA GLU A 418 14.48 1.35 12.43
C GLU A 418 14.07 0.40 13.56
N MET A 419 13.82 -0.85 13.21
CA MET A 419 13.44 -1.91 14.13
C MET A 419 14.01 -3.24 13.65
N ALA A 420 14.52 -4.05 14.56
CA ALA A 420 15.00 -5.41 14.28
C ALA A 420 13.91 -6.46 14.55
N PHE A 421 14.04 -7.63 13.96
CA PHE A 421 13.22 -8.80 14.28
C PHE A 421 14.07 -10.07 14.41
N PRO A 422 13.90 -10.84 15.51
CA PRO A 422 14.52 -12.15 15.63
C PRO A 422 13.75 -13.18 14.78
N TYR A 423 14.32 -13.59 13.65
CA TYR A 423 13.79 -14.67 12.83
C TYR A 423 14.38 -16.01 13.25
N ALA A 424 13.52 -16.95 13.58
CA ALA A 424 13.88 -18.33 13.85
C ALA A 424 12.94 -19.26 13.09
N ARG A 425 13.47 -20.32 12.47
CA ARG A 425 12.63 -21.30 11.76
C ARG A 425 11.76 -22.08 12.76
N LYS A 426 10.46 -22.20 12.47
CA LYS A 426 9.60 -23.18 13.14
C LYS A 426 9.89 -24.58 12.56
N GLN A 427 10.49 -25.47 13.35
CA GLN A 427 10.92 -26.80 12.88
C GLN A 427 9.73 -27.69 12.50
N ASP A 428 8.72 -27.78 13.37
CA ASP A 428 7.50 -28.57 13.16
C ASP A 428 6.37 -27.67 12.66
N PHE A 429 6.56 -27.06 11.49
CA PHE A 429 5.51 -26.25 10.89
C PHE A 429 4.40 -27.13 10.32
N GLU A 430 3.18 -26.88 10.77
CA GLU A 430 1.95 -27.37 10.18
C GLU A 430 1.07 -26.18 9.82
N TYR A 431 0.47 -26.21 8.64
CA TYR A 431 -0.51 -25.22 8.23
C TYR A 431 -1.79 -25.39 9.05
N LEU A 432 -2.21 -24.32 9.72
CA LEU A 432 -3.43 -24.28 10.52
C LEU A 432 -4.45 -23.34 9.85
N PRO A 433 -5.48 -23.86 9.16
CA PRO A 433 -6.48 -23.03 8.49
C PRO A 433 -7.10 -21.98 9.41
N GLY A 434 -7.11 -20.72 8.96
CA GLY A 434 -7.68 -19.60 9.70
C GLY A 434 -6.83 -19.07 10.87
N ALA A 435 -5.63 -19.61 11.09
CA ALA A 435 -4.66 -19.09 12.04
C ALA A 435 -3.50 -18.36 11.33
N PHE A 436 -2.64 -17.70 12.10
CA PHE A 436 -1.43 -17.06 11.59
C PHE A 436 -0.38 -18.12 11.22
N ASN A 437 0.12 -18.11 9.98
CA ASN A 437 0.93 -19.16 9.37
C ASN A 437 2.25 -18.61 8.80
N SER A 438 3.09 -17.98 9.63
CA SER A 438 4.39 -17.42 9.17
C SER A 438 5.48 -18.45 8.93
N GLY A 439 5.44 -19.61 9.58
CA GLY A 439 6.58 -20.56 9.54
C GLY A 439 7.80 -20.09 10.35
N ILE A 440 7.63 -19.05 11.17
CA ILE A 440 8.62 -18.51 12.09
C ILE A 440 8.27 -18.91 13.52
N ASP A 441 9.27 -19.27 14.33
CA ASP A 441 9.12 -19.45 15.77
C ASP A 441 8.99 -18.08 16.44
N LEU A 442 7.83 -17.82 17.04
CA LEU A 442 7.50 -16.56 17.68
C LEU A 442 7.91 -16.52 19.16
N THR A 443 8.47 -17.61 19.71
CA THR A 443 8.96 -17.66 21.10
C THR A 443 9.94 -16.53 21.44
N PRO A 444 10.88 -16.14 20.56
CA PRO A 444 11.77 -15.00 20.79
C PRO A 444 11.06 -13.64 20.86
N LEU A 445 9.80 -13.54 20.42
CA LEU A 445 9.00 -12.30 20.44
C LEU A 445 8.13 -12.18 21.69
N LEU A 446 8.20 -13.16 22.60
CA LEU A 446 7.45 -13.07 23.86
C LEU A 446 7.84 -11.78 24.61
N PRO A 447 6.86 -11.05 25.19
CA PRO A 447 7.12 -9.78 25.82
C PRO A 447 8.21 -9.89 26.90
N PRO A 448 9.11 -8.90 27.01
CA PRO A 448 10.12 -8.93 28.05
C PRO A 448 9.48 -8.93 29.45
N LYS A 449 10.07 -9.68 30.38
CA LYS A 449 9.46 -9.94 31.70
C LYS A 449 9.70 -8.77 32.66
N THR A 450 10.81 -8.07 32.50
CA THR A 450 11.21 -6.96 33.38
C THR A 450 10.84 -5.59 32.80
N VAL A 451 10.89 -4.55 33.63
CA VAL A 451 10.66 -3.16 33.15
C VAL A 451 11.87 -2.68 32.36
N GLU A 452 13.07 -3.08 32.78
CA GLU A 452 14.35 -2.73 32.18
C GLU A 452 14.50 -3.30 30.76
N GLU A 453 14.19 -4.59 30.56
CA GLU A 453 14.22 -5.20 29.23
C GLU A 453 13.18 -4.58 28.28
N ARG A 454 12.00 -4.22 28.80
CA ARG A 454 10.99 -3.48 28.04
C ARG A 454 11.48 -2.10 27.63
N ALA A 455 12.08 -1.36 28.57
CA ALA A 455 12.66 -0.04 28.28
C ALA A 455 13.79 -0.14 27.24
N ALA A 456 14.65 -1.15 27.35
CA ALA A 456 15.72 -1.40 26.37
C ALA A 456 15.16 -1.76 24.97
N MET A 457 14.13 -2.61 24.91
CA MET A 457 13.44 -2.95 23.67
C MET A 457 12.86 -1.70 23.01
N PHE A 458 12.09 -0.87 23.73
CA PHE A 458 11.53 0.37 23.18
C PHE A 458 12.61 1.37 22.76
N ALA A 459 13.68 1.51 23.54
CA ALA A 459 14.79 2.40 23.20
C ALA A 459 15.58 1.95 21.95
N SER A 460 15.49 0.66 21.58
CA SER A 460 16.10 0.14 20.36
C SER A 460 15.29 0.43 19.09
N MET A 461 14.00 0.77 19.24
CA MET A 461 13.10 1.08 18.14
C MET A 461 13.11 2.58 17.87
N LYS A 462 13.36 2.99 16.63
CA LYS A 462 13.40 4.40 16.25
C LYS A 462 12.52 4.63 15.03
N GLY A 463 11.69 5.66 15.07
CA GLY A 463 11.06 6.21 13.87
C GLY A 463 11.68 7.55 13.53
N HIS A 464 11.76 7.89 12.26
CA HIS A 464 12.20 9.22 11.84
C HIS A 464 11.54 9.62 10.53
N LEU A 465 11.42 10.93 10.31
CA LEU A 465 11.18 11.49 8.98
C LEU A 465 12.53 11.63 8.29
N ALA A 466 12.73 10.95 7.17
CA ALA A 466 13.90 11.13 6.31
C ALA A 466 13.53 11.97 5.09
N ALA A 467 14.32 12.98 4.75
CA ALA A 467 14.31 13.59 3.43
C ALA A 467 15.39 12.90 2.59
N TRP A 468 14.96 12.09 1.64
CA TRP A 468 15.79 11.27 0.78
C TRP A 468 15.96 11.92 -0.60
N ASP A 469 17.20 12.06 -1.06
CA ASP A 469 17.50 12.47 -2.41
C ASP A 469 17.53 11.22 -3.32
N PRO A 470 16.56 11.05 -4.24
CA PRO A 470 16.47 9.87 -5.10
C PRO A 470 17.56 9.83 -6.18
N VAL A 471 18.16 10.98 -6.54
CA VAL A 471 19.23 11.07 -7.55
C VAL A 471 20.56 10.73 -6.90
N GLU A 472 20.86 11.36 -5.77
CA GLU A 472 22.11 11.15 -5.03
C GLU A 472 22.10 9.87 -4.17
N GLN A 473 20.92 9.25 -4.02
CA GLN A 473 20.71 8.06 -3.18
C GLN A 473 21.22 8.23 -1.75
N LYS A 474 20.91 9.38 -1.14
CA LYS A 474 21.35 9.71 0.21
C LYS A 474 20.30 10.51 0.96
N GLU A 475 20.35 10.39 2.27
CA GLU A 475 19.55 11.24 3.14
C GLU A 475 20.12 12.68 3.16
N ALA A 476 19.30 13.65 2.80
CA ALA A 476 19.62 15.07 2.88
C ALA A 476 19.54 15.57 4.33
N TRP A 477 18.52 15.14 5.07
CA TRP A 477 18.35 15.40 6.50
C TRP A 477 17.32 14.44 7.11
N ARG A 478 17.28 14.37 8.45
CA ARG A 478 16.24 13.64 9.20
C ARG A 478 15.71 14.40 10.41
N VAL A 479 14.48 14.06 10.80
CA VAL A 479 13.87 14.43 12.10
C VAL A 479 13.58 13.15 12.88
N GLN A 480 14.23 13.00 14.03
CA GLN A 480 14.09 11.83 14.89
C GLN A 480 12.80 11.91 15.73
N HIS A 481 12.02 10.83 15.74
CA HIS A 481 10.83 10.70 16.58
C HIS A 481 11.10 9.85 17.82
N PRO A 482 10.30 10.02 18.91
CA PRO A 482 10.42 9.20 20.12
C PRO A 482 10.10 7.72 19.93
N GLY A 483 9.37 7.36 18.87
CA GLY A 483 8.94 6.00 18.58
C GLY A 483 8.75 5.75 17.09
N THR A 484 8.38 4.51 16.76
CA THR A 484 8.06 4.08 15.39
C THR A 484 6.57 4.34 15.08
N TRP A 485 6.14 3.96 13.88
CA TRP A 485 4.71 3.99 13.48
C TRP A 485 4.09 5.39 13.38
N ASN A 486 4.91 6.39 13.01
CA ASN A 486 4.47 7.77 12.77
C ASN A 486 3.63 7.87 11.48
N GLY A 487 2.85 8.95 11.34
CA GLY A 487 1.94 9.12 10.22
C GLY A 487 2.60 9.26 8.84
N GLY A 488 1.78 9.17 7.80
CA GLY A 488 2.18 9.47 6.42
C GLY A 488 2.49 10.94 6.19
N ILE A 489 3.00 11.24 5.00
CA ILE A 489 3.58 12.53 4.64
C ILE A 489 2.73 13.25 3.59
N LEU A 490 2.66 14.58 3.72
CA LEU A 490 2.16 15.52 2.72
C LEU A 490 3.22 16.59 2.47
N THR A 491 3.49 16.93 1.21
CA THR A 491 4.33 18.10 0.86
C THR A 491 3.49 19.17 0.17
N THR A 492 3.90 20.44 0.29
CA THR A 492 3.22 21.56 -0.38
C THR A 492 4.21 22.48 -1.09
N ALA A 493 3.71 23.31 -2.01
CA ALA A 493 4.50 24.34 -2.68
C ALA A 493 4.96 25.47 -1.73
N GLY A 494 4.34 25.58 -0.55
CA GLY A 494 4.73 26.53 0.51
C GLY A 494 6.00 26.16 1.29
N ASN A 495 6.90 25.33 0.72
CA ASN A 495 8.10 24.83 1.40
C ASN A 495 7.82 24.08 2.72
N LEU A 496 6.75 23.28 2.75
CA LEU A 496 6.35 22.53 3.94
C LEU A 496 6.28 21.02 3.68
N VAL A 497 6.56 20.27 4.75
CA VAL A 497 6.28 18.85 4.91
C VAL A 497 5.46 18.65 6.19
N PHE A 498 4.29 18.04 6.06
CA PHE A 498 3.40 17.73 7.17
C PHE A 498 3.48 16.24 7.52
N GLN A 499 3.52 15.94 8.82
CA GLN A 499 3.46 14.59 9.37
C GLN A 499 2.73 14.63 10.72
N GLY A 500 1.95 13.58 11.00
CA GLY A 500 1.26 13.36 12.27
C GLY A 500 2.01 12.49 13.26
#